data_AF-A0A1B8FYD2-F1
#
_entry.id   AF-A0A1B8FYD2-F1
#
_cell.length_a   1.000
_cell.length_b   1.000
_cell.length_c   1.000
_cell.angle_alpha   90.00
_cell.angle_beta   90.00
_cell.angle_gamma   90.00
#
_symmetry.space_group_name_H-M   'P 1'
#
loop_
_entity.id
_entity.type
_entity.pdbx_description
1 polymer ?
#
loop_
_entity_poly.entity_id
_entity_poly.type
_entity_poly.pdbx_seq_one_letter_code
_entity_poly.pdbx_strand_id
1 'polypeptide(L)' 'MSPGWVQTPGGNSSAQMLGLKEAPQPVDETCDGMVAVFDKASKESHGGKFLSWEGKEESW' A
#
# COMPACT_ATOMS: atom_id res chain seq x y z
N MET A 1 0.10 3.69 -7.43
CA MET A 1 0.64 2.81 -6.38
C MET A 1 -0.51 2.33 -5.52
N SER A 2 -0.54 1.04 -5.18
CA SER A 2 -1.50 0.45 -4.26
C SER A 2 -0.93 0.43 -2.84
N PRO A 3 -1.59 1.07 -1.87
CA PRO A 3 -1.23 0.94 -0.46
C PRO A 3 -1.79 -0.36 0.14
N GLY A 4 -2.56 -1.17 -0.59
CA GLY A 4 -3.28 -2.33 -0.04
C GLY A 4 -4.37 -1.97 0.99
N TRP A 5 -4.76 -2.93 1.83
CA TRP A 5 -5.75 -2.74 2.90
C TRP A 5 -5.12 -2.28 4.23
N VAL A 6 -5.04 -0.96 4.44
CA VAL A 6 -4.31 -0.28 5.54
C VAL A 6 -5.20 -0.01 6.77
N GLN A 7 -4.61 -0.04 7.97
CA GLN A 7 -5.22 0.31 9.27
C GLN A 7 -5.59 1.81 9.43
N THR A 8 -6.08 2.43 8.37
CA THR A 8 -6.75 3.72 8.41
C THR A 8 -8.14 3.58 9.05
N PRO A 9 -8.81 4.68 9.47
CA PRO A 9 -10.19 4.61 9.94
C PRO A 9 -11.12 3.88 8.97
N GLY A 10 -10.97 4.13 7.66
CA GLY A 10 -11.76 3.45 6.63
C GLY A 10 -11.43 1.96 6.50
N GLY A 11 -10.14 1.61 6.44
CA GLY A 11 -9.73 0.21 6.35
C GLY A 11 -10.14 -0.62 7.56
N ASN A 12 -10.01 -0.06 8.77
CA ASN A 12 -10.46 -0.72 9.99
C ASN A 12 -11.99 -0.84 10.07
N SER A 13 -12.73 0.17 9.60
CA SER A 13 -14.20 0.09 9.52
C SER A 13 -14.63 -1.08 8.61
N SER A 14 -14.01 -1.22 7.43
CA SER A 14 -14.27 -2.36 6.53
C SER A 14 -13.87 -3.70 7.14
N ALA A 15 -12.75 -3.74 7.89
CA ALA A 15 -12.28 -4.96 8.55
C ALA A 15 -13.27 -5.44 9.62
N GLN A 16 -13.80 -4.51 10.42
CA GLN A 16 -14.80 -4.78 11.44
C GLN A 16 -16.13 -5.26 10.85
N MET A 17 -16.56 -4.70 9.71
CA MET A 17 -17.72 -5.21 8.98
C MET A 17 -17.55 -6.67 8.51
N LEU A 18 -16.31 -7.10 8.30
CA LEU A 18 -15.95 -8.47 7.91
C LEU A 18 -15.57 -9.37 9.09
N GLY A 19 -15.77 -8.90 10.34
CA GLY A 19 -15.49 -9.67 11.56
C GLY A 19 -14.02 -9.69 11.99
N LEU A 20 -13.17 -8.87 11.37
CA LEU A 20 -11.77 -8.69 11.76
C LEU A 20 -11.65 -7.54 12.76
N LYS A 21 -10.61 -7.58 13.60
CA LYS A 21 -10.33 -6.50 14.56
C LYS A 21 -9.90 -5.20 13.87
N GLU A 22 -9.00 -5.34 12.90
CA GLU A 22 -8.36 -4.25 12.18
C GLU A 22 -7.87 -4.76 10.81
N ALA A 23 -7.56 -3.83 9.91
CA ALA A 23 -6.97 -4.16 8.62
C ALA A 23 -5.59 -4.82 8.81
N PRO A 24 -5.12 -5.64 7.86
CA PRO A 24 -3.93 -6.47 8.06
C PRO A 24 -2.60 -5.70 8.11
N GLN A 25 -2.51 -4.50 7.51
CA GLN A 25 -1.22 -3.77 7.45
C GLN A 25 -1.23 -2.46 8.29
N PRO A 26 -0.17 -2.21 9.08
CA PRO A 26 0.01 -0.95 9.81
C PRO A 26 0.22 0.25 8.89
N VAL A 27 -0.29 1.43 9.28
CA VAL A 27 -0.14 2.67 8.49
C VAL A 27 1.32 3.04 8.29
N ASP A 28 2.10 3.07 9.37
CA ASP A 28 3.48 3.56 9.34
C ASP A 28 4.38 2.72 8.42
N GLU A 29 4.29 1.39 8.52
CA GLU A 29 5.05 0.46 7.68
C GLU A 29 4.67 0.59 6.19
N THR A 30 3.39 0.75 5.88
CA THR A 30 2.93 1.00 4.51
C THR A 30 3.50 2.30 3.96
N CYS A 31 3.46 3.38 4.75
CA CYS A 31 3.98 4.68 4.37
C CYS A 31 5.49 4.63 4.14
N ASP A 32 6.24 4.00 5.05
CA ASP A 32 7.69 3.84 4.93
C ASP A 32 8.06 3.02 3.69
N GLY A 33 7.35 1.93 3.40
CA GLY A 33 7.54 1.14 2.19
C GLY A 33 7.28 1.94 0.92
N MET A 34 6.19 2.71 0.87
CA MET A 34 5.89 3.60 -0.25
C MET A 34 7.00 4.63 -0.48
N VAL A 35 7.50 5.27 0.58
CA VAL A 35 8.63 6.22 0.49
C VAL A 35 9.88 5.53 -0.04
N ALA A 36 10.20 4.32 0.45
CA ALA A 36 11.35 3.56 -0.04
C ALA A 36 11.25 3.16 -1.52
N VAL A 37 10.04 2.96 -2.06
CA VAL A 37 9.81 2.77 -3.49
C VAL A 37 10.05 4.08 -4.25
N PHE A 38 9.51 5.20 -3.74
CA PHE A 38 9.69 6.51 -4.37
C PHE A 38 11.14 6.96 -4.42
N ASP A 39 11.92 6.73 -3.37
CA ASP A 39 13.35 7.07 -3.31
C ASP A 39 14.18 6.38 -4.40
N LYS A 40 13.71 5.22 -4.90
CA LYS A 40 14.37 4.44 -5.96
C LYS A 40 13.73 4.65 -7.33
N ALA A 41 12.62 5.39 -7.42
CA ALA A 41 11.82 5.47 -8.62
C ALA A 41 12.43 6.43 -9.64
N SER A 42 12.49 5.98 -10.90
CA SER A 42 12.78 6.82 -12.07
C SER A 42 11.74 6.58 -13.17
N LYS A 43 11.63 7.52 -14.13
CA LYS A 43 10.75 7.35 -15.28
C LYS A 43 11.06 6.07 -16.07
N GLU A 44 12.33 5.73 -16.21
CA GLU A 44 12.78 4.54 -16.95
C GLU A 44 12.41 3.23 -16.24
N SER A 45 12.52 3.20 -14.91
CA SER A 45 12.36 1.97 -14.14
C SER A 45 10.91 1.74 -13.64
N HIS A 46 10.24 2.80 -13.21
CA HIS A 46 8.93 2.75 -12.54
C HIS A 46 7.84 3.52 -13.31
N GLY A 47 8.20 4.33 -14.30
CA GLY A 47 7.26 5.17 -15.03
C GLY A 47 6.18 4.35 -15.75
N GLY A 48 4.92 4.71 -15.55
CA GLY A 48 3.77 4.05 -16.19
C GLY A 48 3.37 2.71 -15.57
N LYS A 49 4.05 2.24 -14.52
CA LYS A 49 3.73 1.00 -13.82
C LYS A 49 2.77 1.24 -12.67
N PHE A 50 1.94 0.25 -12.36
CA PHE A 50 1.21 0.19 -11.11
C PHE A 50 1.99 -0.68 -10.14
N LEU A 51 2.38 -0.12 -8.99
CA LEU A 51 3.21 -0.80 -8.01
C LEU A 51 2.48 -0.89 -6.67
N SER A 52 2.71 -1.94 -5.90
CA SER A 52 2.32 -2.01 -4.48
C SER A 52 3.29 -1.21 -3.60
N TRP A 53 2.92 -0.98 -2.34
CA TRP A 53 3.77 -0.35 -1.33
C TRP A 53 5.07 -1.11 -1.04
N GLU A 54 5.15 -2.40 -1.39
CA GLU A 54 6.37 -3.22 -1.35
C GLU A 54 7.23 -3.08 -2.62
N GLY A 55 6.80 -2.30 -3.61
CA GLY A 55 7.48 -2.13 -4.90
C GLY A 55 7.23 -3.24 -5.91
N LYS A 56 6.24 -4.12 -5.68
CA LYS A 56 5.86 -5.17 -6.64
C LYS A 56 4.98 -4.59 -7.73
N GLU A 57 5.20 -4.97 -8.98
CA GLU A 57 4.33 -4.58 -10.08
C GLU A 57 3.00 -5.34 -10.03
N GLU A 58 1.91 -4.61 -10.16
CA GLU A 58 0.53 -5.08 -10.11
C GLU A 58 -0.14 -4.84 -11.47
N SER A 59 -1.13 -5.66 -11.81
CA SER A 59 -1.98 -5.41 -12.97
C SER A 59 -2.88 -4.18 -12.73
N TRP A 60 -3.13 -3.41 -13.78
CA TRP A 60 -4.09 -2.32 -13.80
C TRP A 60 -5.55 -2.80 -13.69
#